data_AF-A0A430DH34-F1
#
_entry.id   AF-A0A430DH34-F1
#
_cell.length_a   1.000
_cell.length_b   1.000
_cell.length_c   1.000
_cell.angle_alpha   90.00
_cell.angle_beta   90.00
_cell.angle_gamma   90.00
#
_symmetry.space_group_name_H-M   'P 1'
#
loop_
_entity.id
_entity.type
_entity.pdbx_description
1 polymer ?
#
loop_
_entity_poly.entity_id
_entity_poly.type
_entity_poly.pdbx_seq_one_letter_code
_entity_poly.pdbx_strand_id
1 'polypeptide(L)'
;MTKIMQALAPNRNAHGFGNEPILQALVAQMTRDHGHGWAALMARYREAAKKIVTALPYARSIDTYLNSQQDDDHTVLLGKLAITQAILEAERHSYLRRSNVDQAGAIDSKGLTASWYIPLARILTSGHRADDIDKLFDNVSFIVFNYDRCLELFLYRMVVEYFAVDQASAQQAIGRATIVHAYGSVGDLFKRNGENSTVPFGGGDGVDLEQVALGIKTYTESADEGTTAAIRTLVREAETLVFLGFGFLAQNMDLLDPGEGSGARRIFATAYNISNQDAAAIEHKMVQKFGEVERVLRLQDLHQGKRRKHFDLTFESGTCRNLMDNNIFSLADQ
;
A
#
# COMPACT_ATOMS: atom_id res chain seq x y z
N MET A 1 -2.40 -13.28 -4.33
CA MET A 1 -2.45 -14.00 -5.63
C MET A 1 -3.59 -15.01 -5.71
N THR A 2 -3.81 -15.89 -4.71
CA THR A 2 -4.89 -16.91 -4.77
C THR A 2 -6.27 -16.34 -5.07
N LYS A 3 -6.67 -15.23 -4.41
CA LYS A 3 -7.96 -14.57 -4.66
C LYS A 3 -8.10 -14.01 -6.08
N ILE A 4 -7.01 -13.50 -6.65
CA ILE A 4 -6.97 -13.03 -8.05
C ILE A 4 -7.19 -14.21 -9.01
N MET A 5 -6.48 -15.32 -8.81
CA MET A 5 -6.65 -16.53 -9.62
C MET A 5 -8.05 -17.12 -9.49
N GLN A 6 -8.64 -17.10 -8.28
CA GLN A 6 -10.02 -17.53 -8.05
C GLN A 6 -11.03 -16.63 -8.78
N ALA A 7 -10.82 -15.31 -8.78
CA ALA A 7 -11.69 -14.36 -9.47
C ALA A 7 -11.65 -14.54 -11.00
N LEU A 8 -10.51 -14.98 -11.54
CA LEU A 8 -10.29 -15.23 -12.96
C LEU A 8 -10.46 -16.70 -13.37
N ALA A 9 -10.88 -17.57 -12.46
CA ALA A 9 -11.05 -18.97 -12.76
C ALA A 9 -12.15 -19.18 -13.82
N PRO A 10 -11.93 -20.10 -14.79
CA PRO A 10 -12.89 -20.32 -15.87
C PRO A 10 -14.23 -20.81 -15.32
N ASN A 11 -15.32 -20.26 -15.85
CA ASN A 11 -16.68 -20.69 -15.55
C ASN A 11 -17.34 -21.33 -16.78
N ARG A 12 -18.30 -22.22 -16.55
CA ARG A 12 -19.06 -22.93 -17.59
C ARG A 12 -20.14 -22.08 -18.26
N ASN A 13 -20.39 -20.85 -17.80
CA ASN A 13 -21.36 -19.96 -18.42
C ASN A 13 -20.91 -19.49 -19.82
N ALA A 14 -21.84 -18.90 -20.58
CA ALA A 14 -21.60 -18.46 -21.95
C ALA A 14 -20.47 -17.41 -22.08
N HIS A 15 -20.10 -16.75 -20.98
CA HIS A 15 -19.09 -15.69 -20.93
C HIS A 15 -17.71 -16.19 -20.47
N GLY A 16 -17.62 -17.33 -19.79
CA GLY A 16 -16.36 -17.92 -19.30
C GLY A 16 -15.86 -17.35 -17.97
N PHE A 17 -16.57 -16.40 -17.36
CA PHE A 17 -16.21 -15.72 -16.12
C PHE A 17 -17.25 -15.95 -15.03
N GLY A 18 -16.81 -16.41 -13.86
CA GLY A 18 -17.69 -16.67 -12.71
C GLY A 18 -17.83 -15.51 -11.74
N ASN A 19 -16.90 -14.56 -11.79
CA ASN A 19 -16.96 -13.37 -10.95
C ASN A 19 -17.83 -12.31 -11.62
N GLU A 20 -19.01 -12.09 -11.06
CA GLU A 20 -20.03 -11.20 -11.63
C GLU A 20 -19.56 -9.74 -11.77
N PRO A 21 -18.90 -9.11 -10.77
CA PRO A 21 -18.34 -7.77 -10.94
C PRO A 21 -17.36 -7.63 -12.11
N ILE A 22 -16.46 -8.59 -12.30
CA ILE A 22 -15.53 -8.60 -13.43
C ILE A 22 -16.29 -8.76 -14.75
N LEU A 23 -17.26 -9.68 -14.81
CA LEU A 23 -18.07 -9.87 -16.00
C LEU A 23 -18.84 -8.59 -16.38
N GLN A 24 -19.45 -7.91 -15.40
CA GLN A 24 -20.17 -6.66 -15.62
C GLN A 24 -19.26 -5.55 -16.14
N ALA A 25 -18.06 -5.40 -15.57
CA ALA A 25 -17.07 -4.45 -16.06
C ALA A 25 -16.67 -4.73 -17.53
N LEU A 26 -16.39 -5.99 -17.86
CA LEU A 26 -16.07 -6.39 -19.23
C LEU A 26 -17.25 -6.11 -20.19
N VAL A 27 -18.49 -6.41 -19.80
CA VAL A 27 -19.68 -6.12 -20.61
C VAL A 27 -19.87 -4.62 -20.82
N ALA A 28 -19.66 -3.80 -19.79
CA ALA A 28 -19.76 -2.35 -19.87
C ALA A 28 -18.74 -1.77 -20.85
N GLN A 29 -17.48 -2.21 -20.76
CA GLN A 29 -16.42 -1.82 -21.68
C GLN A 29 -16.76 -2.20 -23.14
N MET A 30 -17.21 -3.43 -23.37
CA MET A 30 -17.57 -3.90 -24.71
C MET A 30 -18.76 -3.14 -25.32
N THR A 31 -19.68 -2.66 -24.48
CA THR A 31 -20.86 -1.89 -24.94
C THR A 31 -20.46 -0.51 -25.44
N ARG A 32 -19.39 0.08 -24.87
CA ARG A 32 -18.84 1.38 -25.28
C ARG A 32 -18.04 1.32 -26.58
N ASP A 33 -17.41 0.18 -26.89
CA ASP A 33 -16.57 0.02 -28.09
C ASP A 33 -17.35 -0.11 -29.42
N HIS A 34 -18.69 -0.02 -29.42
CA HIS A 34 -19.57 0.06 -30.61
C HIS A 34 -19.19 -0.86 -31.81
N GLY A 35 -18.69 -2.07 -31.55
CA GLY A 35 -18.15 -2.96 -32.59
C GLY A 35 -18.92 -4.28 -32.77
N HIS A 36 -18.93 -4.78 -34.01
CA HIS A 36 -19.20 -6.20 -34.29
C HIS A 36 -17.97 -7.03 -33.90
N GLY A 37 -18.12 -8.01 -33.00
CA GLY A 37 -17.00 -8.85 -32.56
C GLY A 37 -17.02 -9.31 -31.10
N TRP A 38 -18.16 -9.21 -30.42
CA TRP A 38 -18.31 -9.53 -28.99
C TRP A 38 -17.73 -10.90 -28.60
N ALA A 39 -17.98 -11.92 -29.43
CA ALA A 39 -17.42 -13.26 -29.22
C ALA A 39 -15.89 -13.30 -29.31
N ALA A 40 -15.30 -12.56 -30.25
CA ALA A 40 -13.85 -12.51 -30.45
C ALA A 40 -13.17 -11.74 -29.31
N LEU A 41 -13.76 -10.63 -28.86
CA LEU A 41 -13.23 -9.84 -27.74
C LEU A 41 -13.34 -10.61 -26.42
N MET A 42 -14.47 -11.26 -26.15
CA MET A 42 -14.62 -12.14 -24.99
C MET A 42 -13.64 -13.31 -25.02
N ALA A 43 -13.36 -13.89 -26.20
CA ALA A 43 -12.33 -14.91 -26.34
C ALA A 43 -10.93 -14.39 -25.97
N ARG A 44 -10.57 -13.15 -26.34
CA ARG A 44 -9.30 -12.52 -25.92
C ARG A 44 -9.20 -12.39 -24.41
N TYR A 45 -10.27 -11.95 -23.74
CA TYR A 45 -10.28 -11.87 -22.28
C TYR A 45 -10.17 -13.25 -21.61
N ARG A 46 -10.76 -14.31 -22.18
CA ARG A 46 -10.59 -15.68 -21.66
C ARG A 46 -9.15 -16.16 -21.79
N GLU A 47 -8.50 -15.90 -22.91
CA GLU A 47 -7.07 -16.23 -23.09
C GLU A 47 -6.19 -15.42 -22.14
N ALA A 48 -6.48 -14.13 -21.94
CA ALA A 48 -5.82 -13.30 -20.94
C ALA A 48 -6.00 -13.86 -19.52
N ALA A 49 -7.22 -14.28 -19.15
CA ALA A 49 -7.51 -14.90 -17.85
C ALA A 49 -6.67 -16.16 -17.63
N LYS A 50 -6.64 -17.05 -18.64
CA LYS A 50 -5.85 -18.29 -18.61
C LYS A 50 -4.37 -18.00 -18.47
N LYS A 51 -3.86 -17.00 -19.20
CA LYS A 51 -2.47 -16.54 -19.15
C LYS A 51 -2.11 -16.05 -17.74
N ILE A 52 -2.93 -15.18 -17.15
CA ILE A 52 -2.76 -14.66 -15.77
C ILE A 52 -2.75 -15.81 -14.76
N VAL A 53 -3.78 -16.66 -14.78
CA VAL A 53 -3.93 -17.78 -13.82
C VAL A 53 -2.75 -18.75 -13.89
N THR A 54 -2.24 -19.01 -15.10
CA THR A 54 -1.11 -19.92 -15.31
C THR A 54 0.23 -19.31 -14.89
N ALA A 55 0.41 -18.00 -15.11
CA ALA A 55 1.68 -17.33 -14.85
C ALA A 55 1.85 -16.88 -13.39
N LEU A 56 0.76 -16.53 -12.70
CA LEU A 56 0.80 -15.97 -11.34
C LEU A 56 1.56 -16.82 -10.31
N PRO A 57 1.49 -18.17 -10.29
CA PRO A 57 2.28 -18.99 -9.37
C PRO A 57 3.80 -18.82 -9.51
N TYR A 58 4.28 -18.37 -10.67
CA TYR A 58 5.70 -18.14 -10.96
C TYR A 58 6.13 -16.69 -10.75
N ALA A 59 5.18 -15.78 -10.52
CA ALA A 59 5.45 -14.35 -10.35
C ALA A 59 5.83 -14.02 -8.90
N ARG A 60 6.74 -13.06 -8.71
CA ARG A 60 7.06 -12.52 -7.38
C ARG A 60 5.94 -11.65 -6.80
N SER A 61 5.31 -10.85 -7.67
CA SER A 61 4.11 -10.06 -7.36
C SER A 61 3.22 -9.99 -8.61
N ILE A 62 1.95 -9.64 -8.42
CA ILE A 62 1.05 -9.38 -9.55
C ILE A 62 1.57 -8.20 -10.38
N ASP A 63 2.12 -7.17 -9.74
CA ASP A 63 2.65 -5.97 -10.41
C ASP A 63 3.85 -6.30 -11.29
N THR A 64 4.75 -7.16 -10.80
CA THR A 64 5.89 -7.66 -11.59
C THR A 64 5.40 -8.39 -12.84
N TYR A 65 4.34 -9.19 -12.70
CA TYR A 65 3.75 -9.90 -13.82
C TYR A 65 3.08 -8.94 -14.81
N LEU A 66 2.21 -8.03 -14.36
CA LEU A 66 1.53 -7.08 -15.25
C LEU A 66 2.52 -6.17 -15.97
N ASN A 67 3.60 -5.75 -15.30
CA ASN A 67 4.68 -5.01 -15.92
C ASN A 67 5.35 -5.78 -17.07
N SER A 68 5.50 -7.11 -16.95
CA SER A 68 6.03 -7.95 -18.04
C SER A 68 5.06 -8.14 -19.21
N GLN A 69 3.79 -7.76 -19.03
CA GLN A 69 2.70 -7.93 -20.00
C GLN A 69 2.12 -6.57 -20.44
N GLN A 70 2.87 -5.48 -20.27
CA GLN A 70 2.39 -4.11 -20.50
C GLN A 70 1.86 -3.85 -21.93
N ASP A 71 2.36 -4.60 -22.92
CA ASP A 71 1.94 -4.47 -24.33
C ASP A 71 0.65 -5.25 -24.66
N ASP A 72 0.04 -5.91 -23.67
CA ASP A 72 -1.19 -6.68 -23.79
C ASP A 72 -2.30 -6.05 -22.93
N ASP A 73 -2.99 -5.06 -23.51
CA ASP A 73 -4.05 -4.26 -22.86
C ASP A 73 -5.12 -5.13 -22.18
N HIS A 74 -5.47 -6.27 -22.78
CA HIS A 74 -6.49 -7.17 -22.24
C HIS A 74 -5.99 -7.86 -20.96
N THR A 75 -4.72 -8.29 -20.95
CA THR A 75 -4.07 -8.86 -19.77
C THR A 75 -3.90 -7.81 -18.68
N VAL A 76 -3.50 -6.59 -19.02
CA VAL A 76 -3.32 -5.50 -18.05
C VAL A 76 -4.65 -5.13 -17.41
N LEU A 77 -5.68 -4.84 -18.21
CA LEU A 77 -7.00 -4.47 -17.69
C LEU A 77 -7.61 -5.58 -16.84
N LEU A 78 -7.60 -6.83 -17.34
CA LEU A 78 -8.18 -7.94 -16.60
C LEU A 78 -7.42 -8.22 -15.29
N GLY A 79 -6.09 -8.05 -15.31
CA GLY A 79 -5.26 -8.09 -14.11
C GLY A 79 -5.67 -7.04 -13.09
N LYS A 80 -5.86 -5.79 -13.53
CA LYS A 80 -6.31 -4.69 -12.66
C LYS A 80 -7.71 -4.94 -12.08
N LEU A 81 -8.68 -5.32 -12.92
CA LEU A 81 -10.03 -5.67 -12.46
C LEU A 81 -9.99 -6.77 -11.38
N ALA A 82 -9.14 -7.79 -11.58
CA ALA A 82 -9.01 -8.89 -10.63
C ALA A 82 -8.30 -8.49 -9.32
N ILE A 83 -7.30 -7.59 -9.36
CA ILE A 83 -6.69 -6.99 -8.16
C ILE A 83 -7.76 -6.22 -7.39
N THR A 84 -8.43 -5.28 -8.05
CA THR A 84 -9.45 -4.43 -7.42
C THR A 84 -10.55 -5.27 -6.77
N GLN A 85 -11.10 -6.25 -7.50
CA GLN A 85 -12.12 -7.13 -6.97
C GLN A 85 -11.62 -7.95 -5.78
N ALA A 86 -10.40 -8.49 -5.84
CA ALA A 86 -9.82 -9.25 -4.73
C ALA A 86 -9.61 -8.39 -3.49
N ILE A 87 -9.25 -7.12 -3.66
CA ILE A 87 -9.03 -6.16 -2.56
C ILE A 87 -10.35 -5.73 -1.93
N LEU A 88 -11.33 -5.31 -2.73
CA LEU A 88 -12.65 -4.96 -2.20
C LEU A 88 -13.29 -6.15 -1.47
N GLU A 89 -13.13 -7.36 -1.99
CA GLU A 89 -13.60 -8.55 -1.28
C GLU A 89 -12.83 -8.80 0.02
N ALA A 90 -11.51 -8.58 0.06
CA ALA A 90 -10.71 -8.74 1.27
C ALA A 90 -11.06 -7.68 2.33
N GLU A 91 -11.22 -6.42 1.95
CA GLU A 91 -11.67 -5.33 2.82
C GLU A 91 -13.02 -5.66 3.46
N ARG A 92 -13.98 -6.18 2.66
CA ARG A 92 -15.31 -6.59 3.12
C ARG A 92 -15.26 -7.65 4.23
N HIS A 93 -14.29 -8.56 4.14
CA HIS A 93 -14.11 -9.65 5.10
C HIS A 93 -13.03 -9.36 6.14
N SER A 94 -12.48 -8.14 6.17
CA SER A 94 -11.43 -7.76 7.11
C SER A 94 -12.00 -7.50 8.51
N TYR A 95 -11.13 -7.60 9.51
CA TYR A 95 -11.43 -7.20 10.89
C TYR A 95 -11.78 -5.71 11.04
N LEU A 96 -11.47 -4.89 10.02
CA LEU A 96 -11.84 -3.49 9.95
C LEU A 96 -13.26 -3.28 9.42
N ARG A 97 -13.95 -4.26 8.84
CA ARG A 97 -15.36 -4.09 8.50
C ARG A 97 -16.21 -4.22 9.77
N ARG A 98 -17.02 -3.20 10.12
CA ARG A 98 -18.02 -3.36 11.20
C ARG A 98 -19.09 -4.32 10.71
N SER A 99 -19.49 -5.26 11.57
CA SER A 99 -20.60 -6.16 11.31
C SER A 99 -21.95 -5.44 11.26
N ASN A 100 -22.06 -4.22 11.80
CA ASN A 100 -23.24 -3.34 11.71
C ASN A 100 -22.85 -1.86 11.74
N VAL A 101 -23.45 -1.06 10.87
CA VAL A 101 -23.22 0.40 10.74
C VAL A 101 -23.73 1.18 11.98
N ASP A 102 -24.70 0.60 12.71
CA ASP A 102 -25.42 1.28 13.78
C ASP A 102 -24.96 0.93 15.21
N GLN A 103 -23.94 0.09 15.38
CA GLN A 103 -23.40 -0.17 16.72
C GLN A 103 -22.12 0.62 16.94
N ALA A 104 -22.22 1.60 17.84
CA ALA A 104 -21.12 2.25 18.55
C ALA A 104 -20.37 1.26 19.48
N GLY A 105 -20.14 0.03 19.01
CA GLY A 105 -19.34 -0.97 19.69
C GLY A 105 -17.86 -0.70 19.42
N ALA A 106 -17.05 -0.82 20.47
CA ALA A 106 -15.60 -0.81 20.39
C ALA A 106 -15.10 -1.84 19.36
N ILE A 107 -13.90 -1.62 18.80
CA ILE A 107 -13.20 -2.65 18.02
C ILE A 107 -12.93 -3.85 18.93
N ASP A 108 -13.85 -4.80 18.98
CA ASP A 108 -13.56 -6.14 19.50
C ASP A 108 -13.46 -7.12 18.32
N SER A 109 -12.29 -7.06 17.67
CA SER A 109 -11.84 -8.19 16.88
C SER A 109 -10.45 -8.58 17.38
N LYS A 110 -10.34 -9.79 17.94
CA LYS A 110 -9.05 -10.40 18.34
C LYS A 110 -7.98 -10.29 17.24
N GLY A 111 -8.40 -10.26 15.97
CA GLY A 111 -7.52 -10.07 14.84
C GLY A 111 -6.91 -8.67 14.73
N LEU A 112 -7.69 -7.60 14.96
CA LEU A 112 -7.13 -6.25 14.95
C LEU A 112 -6.24 -6.01 16.16
N THR A 113 -6.64 -6.48 17.34
CA THR A 113 -5.81 -6.38 18.55
C THR A 113 -4.53 -7.22 18.47
N ALA A 114 -4.53 -8.27 17.66
CA ALA A 114 -3.35 -9.07 17.33
C ALA A 114 -2.39 -8.38 16.34
N SER A 115 -2.85 -7.38 15.58
CA SER A 115 -2.09 -6.75 14.49
C SER A 115 -1.12 -5.65 14.97
N TRP A 116 -0.28 -5.18 14.04
CA TRP A 116 0.67 -4.08 14.27
C TRP A 116 -0.01 -2.70 14.38
N TYR A 117 -1.30 -2.60 14.03
CA TYR A 117 -2.07 -1.37 14.14
C TYR A 117 -2.20 -0.85 15.58
N ILE A 118 -2.32 -1.75 16.57
CA ILE A 118 -2.43 -1.34 17.98
C ILE A 118 -1.16 -0.66 18.51
N PRO A 119 0.05 -1.23 18.38
CA PRO A 119 1.24 -0.52 18.80
C PRO A 119 1.50 0.74 17.97
N LEU A 120 1.16 0.76 16.67
CA LEU A 120 1.17 2.00 15.89
C LEU A 120 0.29 3.08 16.54
N ALA A 121 -0.96 2.75 16.88
CA ALA A 121 -1.87 3.69 17.54
C ALA A 121 -1.29 4.22 18.86
N ARG A 122 -0.68 3.35 19.67
CA ARG A 122 -0.03 3.77 20.93
C ARG A 122 1.12 4.75 20.70
N ILE A 123 1.91 4.55 19.64
CA ILE A 123 3.00 5.47 19.27
C ILE A 123 2.40 6.81 18.85
N LEU A 124 1.44 6.79 17.92
CA LEU A 124 0.83 8.00 17.38
C LEU A 124 0.10 8.83 18.43
N THR A 125 -0.63 8.19 19.35
CA THR A 125 -1.42 8.91 20.35
C THR A 125 -0.63 9.31 21.59
N SER A 126 0.62 8.84 21.73
CA SER A 126 1.47 9.16 22.87
C SER A 126 1.70 10.66 22.97
N GLY A 127 1.37 11.25 24.11
CA GLY A 127 1.56 12.68 24.37
C GLY A 127 0.48 13.61 23.78
N HIS A 128 -0.46 13.09 23.00
CA HIS A 128 -1.56 13.86 22.41
C HIS A 128 -2.84 13.84 23.26
N ARG A 129 -3.66 14.87 23.08
CA ARG A 129 -4.95 15.07 23.75
C ARG A 129 -6.03 15.36 22.71
N ALA A 130 -7.30 15.29 23.13
CA ALA A 130 -8.42 15.55 22.21
C ALA A 130 -8.41 16.96 21.61
N ASP A 131 -7.82 17.94 22.30
CA ASP A 131 -7.71 19.33 21.86
C ASP A 131 -6.52 19.63 20.93
N ASP A 132 -5.65 18.64 20.66
CA ASP A 132 -4.52 18.76 19.72
C ASP A 132 -4.46 17.67 18.64
N ILE A 133 -5.61 17.03 18.37
CA ILE A 133 -5.74 15.97 17.34
C ILE A 133 -5.33 16.44 15.93
N ASP A 134 -5.31 17.75 15.69
CA ASP A 134 -4.87 18.33 14.43
C ASP A 134 -3.37 18.20 14.19
N LYS A 135 -2.58 17.96 15.25
CA LYS A 135 -1.13 17.76 15.20
C LYS A 135 -0.71 16.29 15.23
N LEU A 136 -1.67 15.38 15.34
CA LEU A 136 -1.45 13.95 15.55
C LEU A 136 -0.53 13.30 14.49
N PHE A 137 -0.48 13.88 13.29
CA PHE A 137 0.27 13.34 12.16
C PHE A 137 1.43 14.25 11.70
N ASP A 138 1.77 15.31 12.44
CA ASP A 138 2.77 16.30 12.00
C ASP A 138 4.17 15.67 11.80
N ASN A 139 4.50 14.65 12.58
CA ASN A 139 5.83 14.01 12.59
C ASN A 139 5.84 12.63 11.91
N VAL A 140 4.80 12.28 11.14
CA VAL A 140 4.72 10.96 10.48
C VAL A 140 4.15 11.08 9.07
N SER A 141 4.72 10.31 8.16
CA SER A 141 4.21 10.14 6.80
C SER A 141 4.21 8.67 6.42
N PHE A 142 3.24 8.26 5.62
CA PHE A 142 3.04 6.88 5.20
C PHE A 142 3.23 6.74 3.70
N ILE A 143 4.15 5.87 3.29
CA ILE A 143 4.28 5.44 1.89
C ILE A 143 3.69 4.04 1.79
N VAL A 144 2.55 3.92 1.11
CA VAL A 144 1.76 2.69 1.04
C VAL A 144 1.89 2.08 -0.34
N PHE A 145 2.39 0.84 -0.41
CA PHE A 145 2.50 0.07 -1.65
C PHE A 145 1.29 -0.83 -1.91
N ASN A 146 0.42 -0.99 -0.91
CA ASN A 146 -0.83 -1.72 -1.05
C ASN A 146 -1.89 -0.79 -1.68
N TYR A 147 -2.80 -1.38 -2.45
CA TYR A 147 -3.93 -0.64 -3.03
C TYR A 147 -5.16 -0.59 -2.11
N ASP A 148 -5.17 -1.35 -1.02
CA ASP A 148 -6.24 -1.33 -0.01
C ASP A 148 -6.17 -0.10 0.88
N ARG A 149 -7.28 0.18 1.58
CA ARG A 149 -7.45 1.41 2.39
C ARG A 149 -7.57 1.13 3.87
N CYS A 150 -6.99 0.01 4.30
CA CYS A 150 -7.10 -0.47 5.67
C CYS A 150 -6.42 0.50 6.66
N LEU A 151 -5.30 1.11 6.25
CA LEU A 151 -4.55 2.03 7.10
C LEU A 151 -5.40 3.28 7.39
N GLU A 152 -5.97 3.89 6.36
CA GLU A 152 -6.77 5.11 6.45
C GLU A 152 -8.02 4.88 7.29
N LEU A 153 -8.72 3.75 7.05
CA LEU A 153 -9.88 3.37 7.85
C LEU A 153 -9.50 3.10 9.31
N PHE A 154 -8.36 2.44 9.54
CA PHE A 154 -7.86 2.19 10.89
C PHE A 154 -7.56 3.50 11.62
N LEU A 155 -6.77 4.39 11.01
CA LEU A 155 -6.39 5.68 11.59
C LEU A 155 -7.63 6.52 11.90
N TYR A 156 -8.58 6.62 10.97
CA TYR A 156 -9.83 7.35 11.19
C TYR A 156 -10.58 6.84 12.42
N ARG A 157 -10.73 5.51 12.54
CA ARG A 157 -11.43 4.91 13.68
C ARG A 157 -10.67 5.07 14.98
N MET A 158 -9.35 4.91 14.92
CA MET A 158 -8.48 5.13 16.07
C MET A 158 -8.68 6.54 16.62
N VAL A 159 -8.74 7.56 15.78
CA VAL A 159 -9.00 8.95 16.21
C VAL A 159 -10.37 9.08 16.89
N VAL A 160 -11.43 8.58 16.25
CA VAL A 160 -12.79 8.60 16.81
C VAL A 160 -12.85 7.91 18.17
N GLU A 161 -12.29 6.71 18.28
CA GLU A 161 -12.44 5.84 19.45
C GLU A 161 -11.50 6.23 20.60
N TYR A 162 -10.26 6.63 20.31
CA TYR A 162 -9.27 6.98 21.33
C TYR A 162 -9.53 8.37 21.93
N PHE A 163 -9.83 9.38 21.09
CA PHE A 163 -10.06 10.75 21.54
C PHE A 163 -11.54 11.06 21.81
N ALA A 164 -12.45 10.13 21.52
CA ALA A 164 -13.89 10.29 21.67
C ALA A 164 -14.46 11.53 20.95
N VAL A 165 -13.96 11.79 19.74
CA VAL A 165 -14.35 12.94 18.90
C VAL A 165 -15.39 12.56 17.84
N ASP A 166 -16.09 13.56 17.31
CA ASP A 166 -17.06 13.35 16.23
C ASP A 166 -16.38 12.99 14.88
N GLN A 167 -17.18 12.50 13.94
CA GLN A 167 -16.71 12.04 12.63
C GLN A 167 -16.08 13.15 11.79
N ALA A 168 -16.56 14.39 11.91
CA ALA A 168 -16.06 15.52 11.13
C ALA A 168 -14.67 15.92 11.64
N SER A 169 -14.50 15.98 12.96
CA SER A 169 -13.23 16.22 13.62
C SER A 169 -12.19 15.14 13.26
N ALA A 170 -12.59 13.86 13.27
CA ALA A 170 -11.72 12.77 12.85
C ALA A 170 -11.35 12.82 11.36
N GLN A 171 -12.30 13.16 10.47
CA GLN A 171 -12.01 13.36 9.04
C GLN A 171 -11.03 14.50 8.81
N GLN A 172 -11.15 15.59 9.58
CA GLN A 172 -10.21 16.71 9.50
C GLN A 172 -8.80 16.30 9.96
N ALA A 173 -8.68 15.52 11.04
CA ALA A 173 -7.39 15.02 11.51
C ALA A 173 -6.73 14.09 10.46
N ILE A 174 -7.49 13.14 9.89
CA ILE A 174 -6.98 12.25 8.84
C ILE A 174 -6.64 13.00 7.56
N GLY A 175 -7.40 14.05 7.22
CA GLY A 175 -7.10 14.91 6.08
C GLY A 175 -5.75 15.65 6.17
N ARG A 176 -5.15 15.70 7.36
CA ARG A 176 -3.78 16.22 7.59
C ARG A 176 -2.70 15.15 7.51
N ALA A 177 -3.05 13.87 7.59
CA ALA A 177 -2.09 12.80 7.49
C ALA A 177 -1.51 12.75 6.07
N THR A 178 -0.18 12.68 5.97
CA THR A 178 0.49 12.47 4.69
C THR A 178 0.52 10.97 4.38
N ILE A 179 -0.39 10.51 3.52
CA ILE A 179 -0.48 9.12 3.07
C ILE A 179 -0.35 9.10 1.55
N VAL A 180 0.76 8.55 1.05
CA VAL A 180 1.07 8.47 -0.37
C VAL A 180 1.00 7.02 -0.82
N HIS A 181 0.05 6.71 -1.69
CA HIS A 181 -0.04 5.40 -2.34
C HIS A 181 0.86 5.36 -3.58
N ALA A 182 1.95 4.60 -3.51
CA ALA A 182 2.97 4.52 -4.56
C ALA A 182 2.39 4.19 -5.93
N TYR A 183 1.39 3.31 -5.95
CA TYR A 183 0.78 2.80 -7.16
C TYR A 183 -0.72 3.14 -7.24
N GLY A 184 -1.18 4.12 -6.47
CA GLY A 184 -2.62 4.43 -6.33
C GLY A 184 -3.36 3.46 -5.41
N SER A 185 -4.68 3.56 -5.36
CA SER A 185 -5.53 2.80 -4.45
C SER A 185 -6.87 2.45 -5.12
N VAL A 186 -7.68 1.63 -4.45
CA VAL A 186 -9.05 1.33 -4.90
C VAL A 186 -10.06 2.46 -4.59
N GLY A 187 -9.58 3.71 -4.52
CA GLY A 187 -10.37 4.94 -4.42
C GLY A 187 -10.57 5.47 -3.00
N ASP A 188 -10.87 6.75 -2.84
CA ASP A 188 -10.94 7.38 -1.52
C ASP A 188 -12.12 6.92 -0.65
N LEU A 189 -11.88 6.84 0.66
CA LEU A 189 -12.91 6.54 1.67
C LEU A 189 -13.69 7.79 2.10
N PHE A 190 -13.02 8.94 2.12
CA PHE A 190 -13.55 10.21 2.61
C PHE A 190 -13.64 11.17 1.45
N LYS A 191 -14.76 11.90 1.34
CA LYS A 191 -14.90 12.93 0.31
C LYS A 191 -13.91 14.05 0.60
N ARG A 192 -13.05 14.40 -0.35
CA ARG A 192 -12.28 15.65 -0.31
C ARG A 192 -13.09 16.74 -0.98
N ASN A 193 -12.85 17.99 -0.59
CA ASN A 193 -13.55 19.14 -1.17
C ASN A 193 -13.34 19.17 -2.70
N GLY A 194 -14.43 19.03 -3.46
CA GLY A 194 -14.41 19.07 -4.93
C GLY A 194 -14.39 17.71 -5.64
N GLU A 195 -14.30 16.58 -4.91
CA GLU A 195 -14.34 15.24 -5.50
C GLU A 195 -15.75 14.65 -5.50
N ASN A 196 -16.14 14.05 -6.63
CA ASN A 196 -17.52 13.62 -6.88
C ASN A 196 -17.82 12.18 -6.44
N SER A 197 -16.83 11.34 -6.11
CA SER A 197 -17.10 9.93 -5.79
C SER A 197 -16.12 9.33 -4.79
N THR A 198 -16.65 8.77 -3.71
CA THR A 198 -15.94 7.83 -2.83
C THR A 198 -16.29 6.40 -3.21
N VAL A 199 -15.38 5.46 -2.91
CA VAL A 199 -15.64 4.03 -3.09
C VAL A 199 -15.88 3.41 -1.72
N PRO A 200 -17.03 2.78 -1.43
CA PRO A 200 -17.28 2.16 -0.14
C PRO A 200 -16.19 1.13 0.24
N PHE A 201 -15.79 1.12 1.51
CA PHE A 201 -14.83 0.12 2.02
C PHE A 201 -15.42 -1.29 1.90
N GLY A 202 -14.75 -2.18 1.16
CA GLY A 202 -15.30 -3.50 0.84
C GLY A 202 -16.20 -3.55 -0.41
N GLY A 203 -16.31 -2.45 -1.14
CA GLY A 203 -17.20 -2.30 -2.29
C GLY A 203 -18.68 -2.35 -1.90
N GLY A 204 -19.55 -2.73 -2.83
CA GLY A 204 -21.00 -2.82 -2.63
C GLY A 204 -21.75 -2.75 -3.96
N ASP A 205 -23.08 -2.74 -3.89
CA ASP A 205 -23.93 -2.60 -5.06
C ASP A 205 -23.66 -1.24 -5.74
N GLY A 206 -23.56 -1.25 -7.08
CA GLY A 206 -23.35 -0.04 -7.87
C GLY A 206 -21.91 0.47 -7.93
N VAL A 207 -20.92 -0.25 -7.38
CA VAL A 207 -19.50 0.07 -7.58
C VAL A 207 -19.12 -0.22 -9.03
N ASP A 208 -18.67 0.81 -9.75
CA ASP A 208 -18.09 0.67 -11.09
C ASP A 208 -16.65 0.13 -10.96
N LEU A 209 -16.51 -1.19 -11.05
CA LEU A 209 -15.23 -1.87 -10.87
C LEU A 209 -14.17 -1.41 -11.86
N GLU A 210 -14.57 -1.04 -13.08
CA GLU A 210 -13.65 -0.54 -14.10
C GLU A 210 -13.12 0.83 -13.71
N GLN A 211 -13.99 1.75 -13.31
CA GLN A 211 -13.57 3.06 -12.81
C GLN A 211 -12.64 2.94 -11.59
N VAL A 212 -12.90 1.99 -10.70
CA VAL A 212 -12.01 1.73 -9.55
C VAL A 212 -10.67 1.14 -10.01
N ALA A 213 -10.66 0.25 -11.01
CA ALA A 213 -9.44 -0.33 -11.56
C ALA A 213 -8.55 0.69 -12.28
N LEU A 214 -9.10 1.82 -12.76
CA LEU A 214 -8.29 2.94 -13.27
C LEU A 214 -7.50 3.66 -12.17
N GLY A 215 -7.95 3.56 -10.91
CA GLY A 215 -7.27 4.14 -9.74
C GLY A 215 -5.99 3.42 -9.35
N ILE A 216 -5.79 2.18 -9.83
CA ILE A 216 -4.57 1.41 -9.61
C ILE A 216 -3.64 1.50 -10.82
N LYS A 217 -2.37 1.78 -10.55
CA LYS A 217 -1.30 1.94 -11.52
C LYS A 217 -0.38 0.73 -11.47
N THR A 218 0.02 0.25 -12.63
CA THR A 218 1.18 -0.62 -12.79
C THR A 218 2.46 0.21 -12.64
N TYR A 219 3.60 -0.46 -12.46
CA TYR A 219 4.88 0.22 -12.27
C TYR A 219 5.17 1.26 -13.39
N THR A 220 4.96 0.92 -14.66
CA THR A 220 5.18 1.84 -15.78
C THR A 220 4.20 3.01 -15.83
N GLU A 221 2.98 2.85 -15.34
CA GLU A 221 1.99 3.93 -15.23
C GLU A 221 2.24 4.84 -14.00
N SER A 222 2.90 4.30 -12.97
CA SER A 222 3.19 4.99 -11.72
C SER A 222 4.44 5.86 -11.74
N ALA A 223 5.17 5.89 -12.86
CA ALA A 223 6.20 6.89 -13.16
C ALA A 223 5.61 8.31 -13.37
N ASP A 224 4.49 8.61 -12.71
CA ASP A 224 4.02 9.96 -12.48
C ASP A 224 5.09 10.71 -11.68
N GLU A 225 5.65 11.75 -12.30
CA GLU A 225 6.76 12.52 -11.74
C GLU A 225 6.39 13.11 -10.37
N GLY A 226 5.13 13.49 -10.18
CA GLY A 226 4.63 14.07 -8.93
C GLY A 226 4.65 13.10 -7.76
N THR A 227 4.04 11.91 -7.92
CA THR A 227 4.01 10.88 -6.87
C THR A 227 5.41 10.40 -6.52
N THR A 228 6.24 10.14 -7.53
CA THR A 228 7.64 9.70 -7.35
C THR A 228 8.45 10.77 -6.59
N ALA A 229 8.32 12.04 -6.98
CA ALA A 229 9.03 13.13 -6.32
C ALA A 229 8.59 13.27 -4.85
N ALA A 230 7.29 13.19 -4.56
CA ALA A 230 6.77 13.25 -3.20
C ALA A 230 7.34 12.13 -2.31
N ILE A 231 7.36 10.88 -2.81
CA ILE A 231 7.95 9.74 -2.09
C ILE A 231 9.43 9.98 -1.79
N ARG A 232 10.20 10.42 -2.79
CA ARG A 232 11.64 10.68 -2.62
C ARG A 232 11.92 11.81 -1.64
N THR A 233 11.11 12.86 -1.65
CA THR A 233 11.20 13.94 -0.66
C THR A 233 10.95 13.43 0.75
N LEU A 234 9.88 12.66 0.97
CA LEU A 234 9.58 12.06 2.28
C LEU A 234 10.72 11.18 2.78
N VAL A 235 11.28 10.32 1.91
CA VAL A 235 12.41 9.46 2.29
C VAL A 235 13.67 10.29 2.57
N ARG A 236 13.88 11.38 1.83
CA ARG A 236 15.03 12.26 2.03
C ARG A 236 14.97 13.01 3.35
N GLU A 237 13.79 13.49 3.74
CA GLU A 237 13.60 14.34 4.91
C GLU A 237 13.43 13.54 6.22
N ALA A 238 12.99 12.29 6.14
CA ALA A 238 12.77 11.45 7.31
C ALA A 238 14.08 11.16 8.07
N GLU A 239 14.12 11.48 9.37
CA GLU A 239 15.22 11.05 10.26
C GLU A 239 15.12 9.56 10.65
N THR A 240 13.92 8.98 10.57
CA THR A 240 13.64 7.58 10.88
C THR A 240 12.81 6.95 9.77
N LEU A 241 13.29 5.83 9.20
CA LEU A 241 12.54 5.04 8.21
C LEU A 241 12.06 3.73 8.83
N VAL A 242 10.81 3.37 8.59
CA VAL A 242 10.21 2.12 9.11
C VAL A 242 9.60 1.32 7.96
N PHE A 243 10.13 0.13 7.69
CA PHE A 243 9.67 -0.80 6.66
C PHE A 243 8.90 -1.95 7.28
N LEU A 244 7.58 -2.00 7.02
CA LEU A 244 6.67 -3.00 7.59
C LEU A 244 6.11 -3.91 6.50
N GLY A 245 6.36 -5.22 6.61
CA GLY A 245 5.79 -6.21 5.69
C GLY A 245 6.21 -5.99 4.24
N PHE A 246 7.41 -5.47 4.03
CA PHE A 246 7.88 -4.99 2.74
C PHE A 246 8.76 -6.03 2.04
N GLY A 247 8.51 -6.28 0.75
CA GLY A 247 9.19 -7.34 -0.01
C GLY A 247 10.54 -6.95 -0.63
N PHE A 248 11.01 -5.71 -0.45
CA PHE A 248 12.28 -5.19 -0.98
C PHE A 248 12.53 -5.47 -2.48
N LEU A 249 11.45 -5.51 -3.28
CA LEU A 249 11.56 -5.64 -4.73
C LEU A 249 12.32 -4.45 -5.31
N ALA A 250 13.20 -4.71 -6.29
CA ALA A 250 14.06 -3.68 -6.89
C ALA A 250 13.29 -2.44 -7.34
N GLN A 251 12.16 -2.63 -8.03
CA GLN A 251 11.28 -1.55 -8.48
C GLN A 251 10.80 -0.63 -7.34
N ASN A 252 10.39 -1.21 -6.21
CA ASN A 252 9.96 -0.43 -5.05
C ASN A 252 11.15 0.28 -4.38
N MET A 253 12.32 -0.37 -4.34
CA MET A 253 13.55 0.24 -3.81
C MET A 253 14.07 1.39 -4.68
N ASP A 254 13.80 1.36 -5.99
CA ASP A 254 14.18 2.43 -6.92
C ASP A 254 13.20 3.62 -6.84
N LEU A 255 11.93 3.35 -6.51
CA LEU A 255 10.95 4.40 -6.20
C LEU A 255 11.32 5.17 -4.93
N LEU A 256 11.79 4.45 -3.90
CA LEU A 256 12.20 5.02 -2.63
C LEU A 256 13.57 5.71 -2.67
N ASP A 257 14.36 5.50 -3.72
CA ASP A 257 15.72 6.02 -3.81
C ASP A 257 15.73 7.56 -3.92
N PRO A 258 16.23 8.29 -2.90
CA PRO A 258 16.22 9.75 -2.92
C PRO A 258 17.30 10.34 -3.84
N GLY A 259 18.19 9.52 -4.41
CA GLY A 259 19.26 9.87 -5.35
C GLY A 259 20.47 10.57 -4.71
N GLU A 260 20.23 11.54 -3.82
CA GLU A 260 21.28 12.35 -3.17
C GLU A 260 21.58 11.90 -1.73
N GLY A 261 21.07 10.73 -1.31
CA GLY A 261 21.10 10.25 0.06
C GLY A 261 19.85 10.65 0.87
N SER A 262 19.73 10.09 2.07
CA SER A 262 18.61 10.32 2.99
C SER A 262 19.10 10.98 4.28
N GLY A 263 18.21 11.73 4.95
CA GLY A 263 18.39 12.23 6.31
C GLY A 263 18.24 11.16 7.39
N ALA A 264 17.94 9.92 7.01
CA ALA A 264 17.71 8.82 7.92
C ALA A 264 18.95 8.53 8.78
N ARG A 265 18.76 8.61 10.10
CA ARG A 265 19.75 8.18 11.11
C ARG A 265 19.46 6.78 11.62
N ARG A 266 18.19 6.38 11.56
CA ARG A 266 17.68 5.10 12.05
C ARG A 266 16.79 4.47 11.00
N ILE A 267 16.95 3.18 10.76
CA ILE A 267 16.04 2.40 9.95
C ILE A 267 15.61 1.14 10.69
N PHE A 268 14.31 0.89 10.69
CA PHE A 268 13.70 -0.33 11.22
C PHE A 268 13.07 -1.09 10.06
N ALA A 269 13.32 -2.39 9.95
CA ALA A 269 12.77 -3.21 8.88
C ALA A 269 12.37 -4.59 9.37
N THR A 270 11.19 -5.05 8.96
CA THR A 270 10.82 -6.47 9.11
C THR A 270 11.44 -7.31 7.99
N ALA A 271 12.04 -8.44 8.33
CA ALA A 271 12.55 -9.46 7.41
C ALA A 271 11.84 -10.80 7.63
N TYR A 272 10.53 -10.77 7.89
CA TYR A 272 9.73 -11.97 8.11
C TYR A 272 9.84 -12.93 6.92
N ASN A 273 10.23 -14.17 7.19
CA ASN A 273 10.40 -15.22 6.18
C ASN A 273 11.43 -14.91 5.08
N ILE A 274 12.39 -14.01 5.36
CA ILE A 274 13.56 -13.74 4.51
C ILE A 274 14.74 -14.52 5.09
N SER A 275 15.55 -15.16 4.22
CA SER A 275 16.74 -15.88 4.67
C SER A 275 17.79 -14.93 5.23
N ASN A 276 18.67 -15.38 6.13
CA ASN A 276 19.75 -14.54 6.66
C ASN A 276 20.67 -13.99 5.55
N GLN A 277 20.87 -14.76 4.47
CA GLN A 277 21.68 -14.34 3.33
C GLN A 277 20.99 -13.21 2.54
N ASP A 278 19.70 -13.35 2.28
CA ASP A 278 18.92 -12.31 1.60
C ASP A 278 18.76 -11.06 2.48
N ALA A 279 18.58 -11.24 3.79
CA ALA A 279 18.52 -10.14 4.75
C ALA A 279 19.81 -9.31 4.73
N ALA A 280 20.98 -9.95 4.74
CA ALA A 280 22.27 -9.26 4.62
C ALA A 280 22.42 -8.53 3.27
N ALA A 281 21.92 -9.12 2.18
CA ALA A 281 21.92 -8.47 0.86
C ALA A 281 20.98 -7.26 0.80
N ILE A 282 19.83 -7.31 1.48
CA ILE A 282 18.90 -6.20 1.61
C ILE A 282 19.52 -5.09 2.48
N GLU A 283 20.10 -5.44 3.63
CA GLU A 283 20.83 -4.53 4.50
C GLU A 283 21.89 -3.75 3.73
N HIS A 284 22.74 -4.44 2.97
CA HIS A 284 23.76 -3.79 2.15
C HIS A 284 23.14 -2.79 1.15
N LYS A 285 22.03 -3.16 0.48
CA LYS A 285 21.32 -2.25 -0.43
C LYS A 285 20.71 -1.05 0.28
N MET A 286 20.17 -1.22 1.48
CA MET A 286 19.60 -0.14 2.28
C MET A 286 20.68 0.85 2.72
N VAL A 287 21.84 0.35 3.15
CA VAL A 287 22.99 1.21 3.45
C VAL A 287 23.43 1.99 2.22
N GLN A 288 23.47 1.36 1.04
CA GLN A 288 23.83 2.06 -0.20
C GLN A 288 22.84 3.14 -0.62
N LYS A 289 21.53 2.91 -0.47
CA LYS A 289 20.48 3.84 -0.92
C LYS A 289 20.15 4.93 0.10
N PHE A 290 20.18 4.61 1.39
CA PHE A 290 19.70 5.48 2.46
C PHE A 290 20.78 5.91 3.45
N GLY A 291 21.93 5.22 3.50
CA GLY A 291 23.05 5.67 4.30
C GLY A 291 23.53 7.05 3.82
N GLU A 292 24.12 7.83 4.73
CA GLU A 292 24.86 9.01 4.31
C GLU A 292 25.97 8.55 3.36
N VAL A 293 25.85 8.91 2.09
CA VAL A 293 26.98 8.83 1.17
C VAL A 293 27.97 9.86 1.68
N GLU A 294 28.90 9.42 2.52
CA GLU A 294 30.17 10.09 2.76
C GLU A 294 30.83 10.16 1.37
N ARG A 295 30.47 11.20 0.59
CA ARG A 295 31.01 11.48 -0.73
C ARG A 295 32.51 11.47 -0.56
N VAL A 296 33.13 10.37 -1.01
CA VAL A 296 34.55 10.19 -1.26
C VAL A 296 35.37 11.21 -0.47
N LEU A 297 35.71 10.88 0.78
CA LEU A 297 36.76 11.60 1.50
C LEU A 297 37.89 11.80 0.50
N ARG A 298 38.14 13.06 0.10
CA ARG A 298 39.44 13.37 -0.48
C ARG A 298 40.42 12.91 0.60
N LEU A 299 41.55 12.33 0.21
CA LEU A 299 42.62 11.95 1.15
C LEU A 299 43.02 13.08 2.13
N GLN A 300 42.59 14.31 1.87
CA GLN A 300 42.73 15.51 2.69
C GLN A 300 41.77 15.56 3.91
N ASP A 301 40.58 14.96 3.86
CA ASP A 301 39.58 15.02 4.94
C ASP A 301 39.82 14.00 6.07
N LEU A 302 40.63 12.96 5.80
CA LEU A 302 41.08 11.98 6.81
C LEU A 302 41.93 12.60 7.92
N HIS A 303 42.49 13.79 7.70
CA HIS A 303 43.31 14.49 8.70
C HIS A 303 42.48 15.32 9.71
N GLN A 304 41.16 15.45 9.54
CA GLN A 304 40.33 16.32 10.41
C GLN A 304 39.41 15.58 11.39
N GLY A 305 39.56 14.26 11.59
CA GLY A 305 38.88 13.57 12.70
C GLY A 305 37.35 13.68 12.69
N LYS A 306 36.72 13.88 11.52
CA LYS A 306 35.25 13.86 11.40
C LYS A 306 34.76 12.44 11.72
N ARG A 307 34.07 12.30 12.84
CA ARG A 307 33.39 11.06 13.23
C ARG A 307 32.39 10.69 12.13
N ARG A 308 32.50 9.46 11.61
CA ARG A 308 31.44 8.82 10.82
C ARG A 308 30.12 8.99 11.58
N LYS A 309 29.11 9.59 10.96
CA LYS A 309 27.76 9.51 11.52
C LYS A 309 27.34 8.04 11.46
N HIS A 310 27.05 7.47 12.62
CA HIS A 310 26.58 6.11 12.74
C HIS A 310 25.14 6.06 12.22
N PHE A 311 24.87 5.10 11.35
CA PHE A 311 23.56 4.81 10.82
C PHE A 311 23.10 3.51 11.48
N ASP A 312 22.01 3.59 12.25
CA ASP A 312 21.51 2.46 13.01
C ASP A 312 20.45 1.72 12.19
N LEU A 313 20.73 0.47 11.83
CA LEU A 313 19.82 -0.39 11.09
C LEU A 313 19.39 -1.57 11.96
N THR A 314 18.09 -1.66 12.19
CA THR A 314 17.47 -2.74 12.97
C THR A 314 16.63 -3.61 12.05
N PHE A 315 17.10 -4.84 11.82
CA PHE A 315 16.35 -5.89 11.12
C PHE A 315 15.70 -6.86 12.11
N GLU A 316 14.37 -6.89 12.08
CA GLU A 316 13.57 -7.80 12.89
C GLU A 316 13.08 -8.95 12.03
N SER A 317 13.50 -10.18 12.33
CA SER A 317 13.01 -11.39 11.64
C SER A 317 11.55 -11.74 11.99
N GLY A 318 10.99 -11.04 12.98
CA GLY A 318 9.61 -11.20 13.43
C GLY A 318 8.56 -10.52 12.54
N THR A 319 7.32 -10.51 13.01
CA THR A 319 6.19 -9.83 12.37
C THR A 319 6.29 -8.31 12.51
N CYS A 320 5.50 -7.55 11.72
CA CYS A 320 5.37 -6.09 11.88
C CYS A 320 5.01 -5.68 13.30
N ARG A 321 4.23 -6.51 14.00
CA ARG A 321 3.90 -6.27 15.40
C ARG A 321 5.13 -6.40 16.29
N ASN A 322 5.97 -7.42 16.09
CA ASN A 322 7.18 -7.59 16.89
C ASN A 322 8.10 -6.37 16.76
N LEU A 323 8.31 -5.88 15.53
CA LEU A 323 9.10 -4.67 15.29
C LEU A 323 8.53 -3.47 16.07
N MET A 324 7.22 -3.24 15.98
CA MET A 324 6.58 -2.12 16.68
C MET A 324 6.64 -2.24 18.21
N ASP A 325 6.33 -3.43 18.75
CA ASP A 325 6.33 -3.67 20.20
C ASP A 325 7.76 -3.57 20.78
N ASN A 326 8.78 -4.08 20.08
CA ASN A 326 10.18 -4.06 20.53
C ASN A 326 10.79 -2.65 20.51
N ASN A 327 10.28 -1.75 19.67
CA ASN A 327 10.87 -0.43 19.42
C ASN A 327 9.95 0.73 19.80
N ILE A 328 8.91 0.48 20.61
CA ILE A 328 7.86 1.47 20.91
C ILE A 328 8.42 2.80 21.45
N PHE A 329 9.39 2.75 22.37
CA PHE A 329 10.03 3.95 22.93
C PHE A 329 10.91 4.64 21.90
N SER A 330 11.73 3.88 21.17
CA SER A 330 12.60 4.43 20.13
C SER A 330 11.83 5.10 19.00
N LEU A 331 10.62 4.63 18.71
CA LEU A 331 9.74 5.18 17.69
C LEU A 331 8.89 6.36 18.19
N ALA A 332 8.55 6.41 19.48
CA ALA A 332 7.75 7.48 20.08
C ALA A 332 8.56 8.73 20.51
N ASP A 333 9.87 8.58 20.77
CA ASP A 333 10.76 9.69 21.13
C ASP A 333 11.19 10.49 19.88
N GLN A 334 10.24 11.10 19.16
CA GLN A 334 10.49 11.94 17.97
C GLN A 334 10.07 13.39 18.16
#